data_AF-A0A9D6VCX4-F1
#
_entry.id   AF-A0A9D6VCX4-F1
#
_cell.length_a   1.000
_cell.length_b   1.000
_cell.length_c   1.000
_cell.angle_alpha   90.00
_cell.angle_beta   90.00
_cell.angle_gamma   90.00
#
_symmetry.space_group_name_H-M   'P 1'
#
loop_
_entity.id
_entity.type
_entity.pdbx_description
1 polymer ?
#
loop_
_entity_poly.entity_id
_entity_poly.type
_entity_poly.pdbx_seq_one_letter_code
_entity_poly.pdbx_strand_id
1 'polypeptide(L)'
;MPIPPREQICYYYIMIEYFTEALVLDNEDMGEFDALITLYTAELGKVAAKAKSIRKISSKLAGHLQPLNFINARLIKKNSFQIVDALTIDKSRNMGQTSENIKKNINIAKFLDEMTFELQEDLHLWQVIKKNNQFRF
;
A
#
# COMPACT_ATOMS: atom_id res chain seq x y z
N MET A 1 -42.61 8.86 7.73
CA MET A 1 -41.68 7.87 7.15
C MET A 1 -41.26 6.93 8.26
N PRO A 2 -41.38 5.58 8.10
CA PRO A 2 -41.05 4.66 9.17
C PRO A 2 -39.53 4.62 9.37
N ILE A 3 -39.11 4.62 10.63
CA ILE A 3 -37.71 4.47 11.04
C ILE A 3 -37.34 2.99 10.87
N PRO A 4 -36.24 2.63 10.17
CA PRO A 4 -35.88 1.24 9.95
C PRO A 4 -35.44 0.54 11.25
N PRO A 5 -35.52 -0.81 11.33
CA PRO A 5 -35.14 -1.58 12.51
C PRO A 5 -33.68 -1.36 12.89
N ARG A 6 -33.34 -1.41 14.19
CA ARG A 6 -31.96 -1.26 14.71
C ARG A 6 -30.93 -2.16 14.01
N GLU A 7 -31.35 -3.32 13.54
CA GLU A 7 -30.49 -4.29 12.85
C GLU A 7 -30.03 -3.81 11.46
N GLN A 8 -30.81 -2.96 10.78
CA GLN A 8 -30.43 -2.33 9.50
C GLN A 8 -29.50 -1.13 9.69
N ILE A 9 -29.52 -0.47 10.86
CA ILE A 9 -28.64 0.66 11.18
C ILE A 9 -27.18 0.19 11.34
N CYS A 10 -26.95 -1.05 11.79
CA CYS A 10 -25.61 -1.64 11.95
C CYS A 10 -24.91 -2.00 10.63
N TYR A 11 -25.65 -2.33 9.55
CA TYR A 11 -25.07 -2.59 8.22
C TYR A 11 -24.48 -1.32 7.56
N TYR A 12 -24.90 -0.15 8.04
CA TYR A 12 -24.54 1.16 7.52
C TYR A 12 -23.32 1.79 8.22
N TYR A 13 -22.58 1.04 9.05
CA TYR A 13 -21.24 1.43 9.48
C TYR A 13 -20.25 0.95 8.42
N ILE A 14 -20.30 1.64 7.28
CA ILE A 14 -19.75 1.28 5.96
C ILE A 14 -18.27 0.91 6.08
N MET A 15 -17.98 -0.39 6.00
CA MET A 15 -16.64 -0.90 5.73
C MET A 15 -16.48 -0.94 4.21
N ILE A 16 -15.62 -0.09 3.67
CA ILE A 16 -15.34 -0.07 2.22
C ILE A 16 -14.10 -0.91 1.97
N GLU A 17 -14.21 -1.87 1.06
CA GLU A 17 -13.08 -2.64 0.58
C GLU A 17 -12.60 -2.10 -0.77
N TYR A 18 -11.30 -1.99 -0.93
CA TYR A 18 -10.62 -1.54 -2.14
C TYR A 18 -9.67 -2.63 -2.62
N PHE A 19 -9.67 -2.87 -3.93
CA PHE A 19 -8.71 -3.73 -4.61
C PHE A 19 -7.96 -2.85 -5.60
N THR A 20 -6.70 -2.54 -5.31
CA THR A 20 -5.96 -1.56 -6.10
C THR A 20 -4.50 -1.98 -6.27
N GLU A 21 -3.91 -1.60 -7.39
CA GLU A 21 -2.46 -1.68 -7.55
C GLU A 21 -1.80 -0.59 -6.70
N ALA A 22 -0.68 -0.93 -6.07
CA ALA A 22 0.04 -0.01 -5.22
C ALA A 22 1.56 -0.21 -5.32
N LEU A 23 2.29 0.89 -5.18
CA LEU A 23 3.71 0.91 -4.87
C LEU A 23 3.88 1.07 -3.36
N VAL A 24 4.64 0.19 -2.73
CA VAL A 24 5.04 0.35 -1.33
C VAL A 24 6.13 1.42 -1.25
N LEU A 25 5.80 2.57 -0.67
CA LEU A 25 6.74 3.68 -0.47
C LEU A 25 7.59 3.45 0.78
N ASP A 26 6.94 3.08 1.88
CA ASP A 26 7.60 2.89 3.17
C ASP A 26 6.92 1.82 4.04
N ASN A 27 7.67 1.32 5.02
CA ASN A 27 7.23 0.35 6.02
C ASN A 27 7.83 0.72 7.38
N GLU A 28 6.99 1.20 8.29
CA GLU A 28 7.36 1.61 9.64
C GLU A 28 6.81 0.63 10.67
N ASP A 29 7.67 0.12 11.54
CA ASP A 29 7.28 -0.77 12.64
C ASP A 29 6.31 -0.06 13.60
N MET A 30 5.21 -0.72 13.95
CA MET A 30 4.23 -0.19 14.88
C MET A 30 3.84 -1.24 15.93
N GLY A 31 4.19 -0.97 17.18
CA GLY A 31 3.95 -1.91 18.28
C GLY A 31 4.78 -3.18 18.11
N GLU A 32 4.27 -4.31 18.61
CA GLU A 32 5.07 -5.54 18.69
C GLU A 32 5.14 -6.29 17.35
N PHE A 33 4.02 -6.45 16.65
CA PHE A 33 3.97 -7.24 15.41
C PHE A 33 3.33 -6.54 14.23
N ASP A 34 2.85 -5.31 14.40
CA ASP A 34 2.17 -4.57 13.35
C ASP A 34 3.16 -3.61 12.66
N ALA A 35 2.76 -3.08 11.50
CA ALA A 35 3.47 -2.02 10.81
C ALA A 35 2.48 -1.03 10.20
N LEU A 36 2.90 0.21 10.03
CA LEU A 36 2.25 1.20 9.20
C LEU A 36 2.93 1.18 7.82
N ILE A 37 2.15 0.94 6.77
CA ILE A 37 2.65 0.81 5.41
C ILE A 37 2.15 1.99 4.61
N THR A 38 3.07 2.76 4.04
CA THR A 38 2.75 3.87 3.15
C THR A 38 2.71 3.37 1.72
N LEU A 39 1.56 3.49 1.08
CA LEU A 39 1.30 3.04 -0.27
C LEU A 39 1.00 4.25 -1.16
N TYR A 40 1.52 4.25 -2.37
CA TYR A 40 0.96 5.06 -3.45
C TYR A 40 0.12 4.15 -4.34
N THR A 41 -1.17 4.42 -4.43
CA THR A 41 -2.15 3.56 -5.11
C THR A 41 -2.67 4.22 -6.39
N ALA A 42 -3.12 3.39 -7.33
CA ALA A 42 -3.67 3.88 -8.59
C ALA A 42 -4.95 4.72 -8.42
N GLU A 43 -5.83 4.32 -7.49
CA GLU A 43 -7.20 4.85 -7.37
C GLU A 43 -7.42 5.74 -6.14
N LEU A 44 -6.54 5.68 -5.13
CA LEU A 44 -6.68 6.46 -3.90
C LEU A 44 -5.53 7.46 -3.72
N GLY A 45 -4.53 7.45 -4.59
CA GLY A 45 -3.29 8.19 -4.36
C GLY A 45 -2.54 7.64 -3.15
N LYS A 46 -1.94 8.52 -2.33
CA LYS A 46 -1.18 8.11 -1.15
C LYS A 46 -2.10 7.66 -0.01
N VAL A 47 -1.78 6.51 0.59
CA VAL A 47 -2.53 5.89 1.68
C VAL A 47 -1.57 5.30 2.71
N ALA A 48 -1.72 5.68 3.97
CA ALA A 48 -1.11 4.98 5.10
C ALA A 48 -2.07 3.91 5.62
N ALA A 49 -1.63 2.64 5.61
CA ALA A 49 -2.46 1.50 5.97
C ALA A 49 -1.79 0.59 7.00
N LYS A 50 -2.53 0.19 8.02
CA LYS A 50 -2.05 -0.71 9.07
C LYS A 50 -1.98 -2.15 8.55
N ALA A 51 -0.82 -2.78 8.67
CA ALA A 51 -0.64 -4.22 8.48
C ALA A 51 -0.52 -4.92 9.84
N LYS A 52 -1.45 -5.83 10.15
CA LYS A 52 -1.48 -6.52 11.44
C LYS A 52 -0.65 -7.79 11.45
N SER A 53 0.07 -8.03 12.54
CA SER A 53 0.87 -9.25 12.76
C SER A 53 1.88 -9.56 11.65
N ILE A 54 2.30 -8.53 10.91
CA ILE A 54 3.15 -8.69 9.73
C ILE A 54 4.57 -9.12 10.08
N ARG A 55 5.06 -8.80 11.29
CA ARG A 55 6.42 -9.15 11.72
C ARG A 55 6.55 -10.55 12.31
N LYS A 56 5.45 -11.31 12.41
CA LYS A 56 5.51 -12.72 12.83
C LYS A 56 6.22 -13.54 11.76
N ILE A 57 7.03 -14.52 12.18
CA ILE A 57 7.75 -15.42 11.27
C ILE A 57 6.79 -16.16 10.31
N SER A 58 5.56 -16.44 10.74
CA SER A 58 4.52 -17.07 9.94
C SER A 58 3.82 -16.14 8.94
N SER A 59 4.14 -14.83 8.94
CA SER A 59 3.49 -13.85 8.10
C SER A 59 3.87 -14.04 6.62
N LYS A 60 2.86 -14.31 5.80
CA LYS A 60 3.01 -14.35 4.34
C LYS A 60 3.01 -12.95 3.73
N LEU A 61 2.45 -11.97 4.44
CA LEU A 61 2.27 -10.60 3.95
C LEU A 61 3.57 -9.78 4.01
N ALA A 62 4.48 -10.12 4.93
CA ALA A 62 5.73 -9.39 5.18
C ALA A 62 6.59 -9.18 3.93
N GLY A 63 6.76 -10.24 3.14
CA GLY A 63 7.57 -10.20 1.93
C GLY A 63 6.96 -9.35 0.81
N HIS A 64 5.64 -9.19 0.81
CA HIS A 64 4.94 -8.37 -0.18
C HIS A 64 5.02 -6.88 0.15
N LEU A 65 4.99 -6.51 1.43
CA LEU A 65 4.99 -5.11 1.89
C LEU A 65 6.39 -4.56 2.16
N GLN A 66 7.37 -4.97 1.37
CA GLN A 66 8.70 -4.35 1.39
C GLN A 66 8.70 -3.09 0.52
N PRO A 67 9.42 -2.02 0.91
CA PRO A 67 9.56 -0.84 0.08
C PRO A 67 10.00 -1.18 -1.35
N LEU A 68 9.51 -0.41 -2.32
CA LEU A 68 9.72 -0.56 -3.76
C LEU A 68 8.97 -1.73 -4.42
N ASN A 69 8.26 -2.56 -3.67
CA ASN A 69 7.41 -3.58 -4.28
C ASN A 69 6.16 -2.96 -4.92
N PHE A 70 5.84 -3.44 -6.13
CA PHE A 70 4.50 -3.28 -6.70
C PHE A 70 3.63 -4.45 -6.28
N ILE A 71 2.46 -4.13 -5.74
CA ILE A 71 1.53 -5.10 -5.18
C ILE A 71 0.11 -4.84 -5.71
N ASN A 72 -0.67 -5.91 -5.82
CA ASN A 72 -2.11 -5.83 -5.75
C ASN A 72 -2.46 -5.84 -4.27
N ALA A 73 -3.00 -4.74 -3.76
CA ALA A 73 -3.36 -4.58 -2.36
C ALA A 73 -4.89 -4.70 -2.18
N ARG A 74 -5.29 -5.42 -1.13
CA ARG A 74 -6.66 -5.45 -0.64
C ARG A 74 -6.73 -4.65 0.65
N LEU A 75 -7.40 -3.51 0.58
CA LEU A 75 -7.50 -2.55 1.68
C LEU A 75 -8.92 -2.49 2.21
N ILE A 76 -9.06 -2.39 3.52
CA ILE A 76 -10.34 -2.09 4.16
C ILE A 76 -10.25 -0.72 4.81
N LYS A 77 -11.20 0.16 4.50
CA LYS A 77 -11.39 1.45 5.17
C LYS A 77 -12.56 1.37 6.13
N LYS A 78 -12.26 1.60 7.42
CA LYS A 78 -13.25 1.86 8.46
C LYS A 78 -12.98 3.25 9.04
N ASN A 79 -12.20 3.32 10.13
CA ASN A 79 -11.71 4.60 10.69
C ASN A 79 -10.33 4.96 10.10
N SER A 80 -9.53 3.95 9.77
CA SER A 80 -8.26 4.03 9.07
C SER A 80 -8.19 2.89 8.06
N PHE A 81 -7.19 2.94 7.18
CA PHE A 81 -6.94 1.84 6.26
C PHE A 81 -6.23 0.68 6.95
N GLN A 82 -6.65 -0.54 6.60
CA GLN A 82 -5.99 -1.76 7.00
C GLN A 82 -5.69 -2.60 5.75
N ILE A 83 -4.47 -3.13 5.67
CA ILE A 83 -4.10 -4.10 4.64
C ILE A 83 -4.58 -5.47 5.11
N VAL A 84 -5.37 -6.13 4.27
CA VAL A 84 -5.92 -7.47 4.57
C VAL A 84 -5.22 -8.54 3.75
N ASP A 85 -4.82 -8.19 2.54
CA ASP A 85 -4.06 -9.07 1.65
C ASP A 85 -3.19 -8.25 0.70
N ALA A 86 -2.10 -8.83 0.23
CA ALA A 86 -1.28 -8.25 -0.80
C ALA A 86 -0.52 -9.32 -1.58
N LEU A 87 -0.43 -9.12 -2.89
CA LEU A 87 0.35 -9.98 -3.78
C LEU A 87 1.26 -9.13 -4.64
N THR A 88 2.57 -9.41 -4.60
CA THR A 88 3.54 -8.75 -5.47
C THR A 88 3.22 -9.07 -6.93
N ILE A 89 3.01 -8.04 -7.75
CA ILE A 89 2.63 -8.15 -9.17
C ILE A 89 3.82 -8.64 -9.99
N ASP A 90 5.02 -8.15 -9.66
CA ASP A 90 6.23 -8.55 -10.34
C ASP A 90 7.35 -8.75 -9.33
N LYS A 91 7.84 -10.00 -9.23
CA LYS A 91 9.08 -10.29 -8.52
C LYS A 91 10.21 -9.93 -9.48
N SER A 92 10.43 -8.64 -9.71
CA SER A 92 11.73 -8.18 -10.19
C SER A 92 12.72 -8.58 -9.11
N ARG A 93 13.28 -9.78 -9.24
CA ARG A 93 14.34 -10.27 -8.36
C ARG A 93 15.37 -9.15 -8.36
N ASN A 94 15.70 -8.64 -7.18
CA ASN A 94 16.86 -7.78 -6.94
C ASN A 94 18.21 -8.41 -7.39
N MET A 95 18.19 -9.55 -8.10
CA MET A 95 19.30 -10.15 -8.83
C MET A 95 19.68 -9.26 -10.01
N GLY A 96 20.44 -8.20 -9.72
CA GLY A 96 20.96 -7.26 -10.70
C GLY A 96 21.10 -5.84 -10.18
N GLN A 97 20.38 -5.47 -9.12
CA GLN A 97 20.44 -4.10 -8.62
C GLN A 97 21.75 -3.85 -7.88
N THR A 98 22.55 -2.92 -8.39
CA THR A 98 23.69 -2.34 -7.66
C THR A 98 23.19 -1.57 -6.44
N SER A 99 24.02 -1.44 -5.39
CA SER A 99 23.71 -0.63 -4.21
C SER A 99 23.26 0.80 -4.56
N GLU A 100 23.81 1.38 -5.63
CA GLU A 100 23.46 2.72 -6.13
C GLU A 100 22.02 2.79 -6.66
N ASN A 101 21.58 1.80 -7.43
CA ASN A 101 20.21 1.75 -7.96
C ASN A 101 19.19 1.61 -6.83
N ILE A 102 19.48 0.78 -5.83
CA ILE A 102 18.62 0.62 -4.64
C ILE A 102 18.51 1.95 -3.89
N LYS A 103 19.62 2.64 -3.63
CA LYS A 103 19.60 3.96 -2.97
C LYS A 103 18.80 4.99 -3.76
N LYS A 104 18.97 5.03 -5.08
CA LYS A 104 18.22 5.92 -5.96
C LYS A 104 16.71 5.64 -5.87
N ASN A 105 16.31 4.37 -5.95
CA ASN A 105 14.91 3.98 -5.89
C ASN A 105 14.29 4.32 -4.52
N ILE A 106 15.01 4.09 -3.43
CA ILE A 106 14.57 4.51 -2.08
C ILE A 106 14.40 6.04 -2.01
N ASN A 107 15.34 6.81 -2.56
CA ASN A 107 15.22 8.27 -2.58
C ASN A 107 14.01 8.74 -3.40
N ILE A 108 13.72 8.08 -4.52
CA ILE A 108 12.51 8.37 -5.31
C ILE A 108 11.25 8.04 -4.50
N ALA A 109 11.21 6.89 -3.80
CA ALA A 109 10.07 6.54 -2.96
C ALA A 109 9.83 7.56 -1.84
N LYS A 110 10.89 8.02 -1.17
CA LYS A 110 10.82 9.09 -0.17
C LYS A 110 10.35 10.41 -0.75
N PHE A 111 10.89 10.79 -1.92
CA PHE A 111 10.45 11.99 -2.61
C PHE A 111 8.97 11.93 -2.98
N LEU A 112 8.49 10.79 -3.49
CA LEU A 112 7.07 10.58 -3.78
C LEU A 112 6.22 10.68 -2.51
N ASP A 113 6.67 10.12 -1.39
CA ASP A 113 5.97 10.26 -0.12
C ASP A 113 5.88 11.74 0.29
N GLU A 114 6.99 12.48 0.28
CA GLU A 114 7.02 13.89 0.68
C GLU A 114 6.22 14.82 -0.25
N MET A 115 6.16 14.52 -1.55
CA MET A 115 5.52 15.39 -2.55
C MET A 115 4.06 15.07 -2.84
N THR A 116 3.56 13.91 -2.39
CA THR A 116 2.16 13.51 -2.61
C THR A 116 1.33 13.69 -1.35
N PHE A 117 0.08 14.11 -1.54
CA PHE A 117 -0.89 14.24 -0.45
C PHE A 117 -1.70 12.95 -0.29
N GLU A 118 -2.13 12.68 0.95
CA GLU A 118 -3.01 11.56 1.21
C GLU A 118 -4.34 11.72 0.46
N LEU A 119 -4.87 10.61 -0.04
CA LEU A 119 -6.18 10.54 -0.71
C LEU A 119 -6.33 11.43 -1.96
N GLN A 120 -5.21 11.84 -2.55
CA GLN A 120 -5.19 12.58 -3.80
C GLN A 120 -4.70 11.68 -4.93
N GLU A 121 -5.65 11.16 -5.71
CA GLU A 121 -5.33 10.38 -6.91
C GLU A 121 -4.67 11.26 -7.98
N ASP A 122 -3.64 10.71 -8.62
CA ASP A 122 -3.03 11.28 -9.82
C ASP A 122 -2.69 10.13 -10.77
N LEU A 123 -3.61 9.89 -11.70
CA LEU A 123 -3.47 8.82 -12.69
C LEU A 123 -2.25 9.03 -13.60
N HIS A 124 -1.86 10.28 -13.87
CA HIS A 124 -0.69 10.56 -14.69
C HIS A 124 0.59 10.19 -13.94
N LEU A 125 0.71 10.60 -12.67
CA LEU A 125 1.83 10.21 -11.81
C LEU A 125 1.89 8.69 -11.65
N TRP A 126 0.76 8.03 -11.43
CA TRP A 126 0.69 6.56 -11.38
C TRP A 126 1.23 5.91 -12.66
N GLN A 127 0.82 6.37 -13.84
CA GLN A 127 1.32 5.88 -15.11
C GLN A 127 2.83 6.10 -15.28
N VAL A 128 3.34 7.26 -14.85
CA VAL A 128 4.78 7.57 -14.89
C VAL A 128 5.56 6.62 -13.98
N ILE A 129 5.09 6.41 -12.75
CA ILE A 129 5.67 5.48 -11.77
C ILE A 129 5.72 4.06 -12.33
N LYS A 130 4.59 3.58 -12.89
CA LYS A 130 4.47 2.23 -13.46
C LYS A 130 5.37 2.05 -14.68
N LYS A 131 5.43 3.05 -15.57
CA LYS A 131 6.28 3.03 -16.77
C LYS A 131 7.76 2.98 -16.40
N ASN A 132 8.21 3.84 -15.47
CA ASN A 132 9.63 3.94 -15.12
C ASN A 132 10.15 2.71 -14.36
N ASN A 133 9.29 1.97 -13.65
CA ASN A 133 9.69 0.74 -12.98
C ASN A 133 9.61 -0.53 -13.85
N GLN A 134 8.87 -0.51 -14.96
CA GLN A 134 8.86 -1.62 -15.92
C GLN A 134 10.14 -1.69 -16.78
N PHE A 135 10.94 -0.62 -16.81
CA PHE A 135 12.25 -0.59 -17.46
C PHE A 135 13.35 -0.72 -16.40
N ARG A 136 13.71 -1.99 -16.16
CA ARG A 136 14.92 -2.48 -15.46
C ARG A 136 16.09 -1.48 -15.42
N PHE A 137 16.63 -1.26 -14.23
CA PHE A 137 18.06 -0.99 -14.01
C PHE A 137 18.70 -2.19 -13.32
#